data_AF-A0A1V6A7I4-F1
#
_entry.id   AF-A0A1V6A7I4-F1
#
_cell.length_a   1.000
_cell.length_b   1.000
_cell.length_c   1.000
_cell.angle_alpha   90.00
_cell.angle_beta   90.00
_cell.angle_gamma   90.00
#
_symmetry.space_group_name_H-M   'P 1'
#
loop_
_entity.id
_entity.type
_entity.pdbx_description
1 polymer ?
#
loop_
_entity_poly.entity_id
_entity_poly.type
_entity_poly.pdbx_seq_one_letter_code
_entity_poly.pdbx_strand_id
1 'polypeptide(L)'
;MNENILNEVFSVYEILKDSMKITRRSIAQDLFKLHGSTVFFSEQKDKMLKKMSDSEKELENLMILSLFASFERELRVSIQNIIDFNVNKTNSTVNKLTSLAKSSIERWTVPDMVDAFSEVVDEPLRSRVKEIYAYRNWIAHGKNQNKQPSFKTDPKTVQKNLVDFISQANQALQDSQNPNL
;
A
#
# COMPACT_ATOMS: atom_id res chain seq x y z
N MET A 1 2.73 -4.18 20.58
CA MET A 1 3.18 -4.30 19.17
C MET A 1 2.29 -3.38 18.36
N ASN A 2 2.79 -2.26 17.85
CA ASN A 2 2.10 -1.60 16.74
C ASN A 2 2.54 -2.36 15.49
N GLU A 3 1.79 -3.41 15.15
CA GLU A 3 2.00 -4.04 13.85
C GLU A 3 1.77 -2.98 12.78
N ASN A 4 2.73 -2.91 11.85
CA ASN A 4 2.62 -1.99 10.73
C ASN A 4 1.38 -2.40 9.93
N ILE A 5 0.39 -1.50 9.80
CA ILE A 5 -0.87 -1.76 9.07
C ILE A 5 -0.64 -2.31 7.66
N LEU A 6 0.49 -1.99 7.02
CA LEU A 6 0.87 -2.54 5.73
C LEU A 6 1.18 -4.04 5.80
N ASN A 7 1.77 -4.53 6.90
CA ASN A 7 2.02 -5.95 7.14
C ASN A 7 0.71 -6.70 7.39
N GLU A 8 -0.20 -6.12 8.18
CA GLU A 8 -1.52 -6.71 8.41
C GLU A 8 -2.29 -6.86 7.09
N VAL A 9 -2.35 -5.79 6.30
CA VAL A 9 -2.98 -5.78 4.97
C VAL A 9 -2.32 -6.80 4.03
N PHE A 10 -0.98 -6.89 4.04
CA PHE A 10 -0.25 -7.86 3.22
C PHE A 10 -0.50 -9.31 3.65
N SER A 11 -0.64 -9.58 4.95
CA SER A 11 -0.90 -10.93 5.46
C SER A 11 -2.22 -11.51 4.91
N VAL A 12 -3.23 -10.67 4.71
CA VAL A 12 -4.50 -11.07 4.06
C VAL A 12 -4.24 -11.57 2.65
N TYR A 13 -3.38 -10.89 1.89
CA TYR A 13 -3.01 -11.33 0.55
C TYR A 13 -2.25 -12.65 0.56
N GLU A 14 -1.36 -12.88 1.53
CA GLU A 14 -0.66 -14.17 1.66
C GLU A 14 -1.64 -15.31 1.91
N ILE A 15 -2.61 -15.12 2.81
CA ILE A 15 -3.67 -16.10 3.09
C ILE A 15 -4.50 -16.40 1.83
N LEU A 16 -4.91 -15.35 1.10
CA LEU A 16 -5.68 -15.50 -0.13
C LEU A 16 -4.86 -16.23 -1.21
N LYS A 17 -3.57 -15.90 -1.38
CA LYS A 17 -2.68 -16.59 -2.32
C LYS A 17 -2.52 -18.06 -1.97
N ASP A 18 -2.43 -18.41 -0.69
CA ASP A 18 -2.34 -19.80 -0.25
C ASP A 18 -3.64 -20.57 -0.51
N SER A 19 -4.80 -19.97 -0.26
CA SER A 19 -6.09 -20.53 -0.65
C SER A 19 -6.18 -20.78 -2.16
N MET A 20 -5.71 -19.83 -2.98
CA MET A 20 -5.65 -19.99 -4.43
C MET A 20 -4.69 -21.09 -4.87
N LYS A 21 -3.52 -21.22 -4.22
CA LYS A 21 -2.56 -22.32 -4.50
C LYS A 21 -3.18 -23.67 -4.21
N ILE A 22 -3.87 -23.83 -3.07
CA ILE A 22 -4.57 -25.07 -2.71
C ILE A 22 -5.66 -25.39 -3.75
N THR A 23 -6.44 -24.38 -4.14
CA THR A 23 -7.48 -24.53 -5.17
C THR A 23 -6.88 -24.99 -6.50
N ARG A 24 -5.77 -24.39 -6.96
CA ARG A 24 -5.07 -24.85 -8.17
C ARG A 24 -4.57 -26.28 -8.06
N ARG A 25 -3.98 -26.66 -6.91
CA ARG A 25 -3.50 -28.04 -6.70
C ARG A 25 -4.65 -29.04 -6.77
N SER A 26 -5.81 -28.73 -6.19
CA SER A 26 -6.99 -29.61 -6.28
C SER A 26 -7.53 -29.74 -7.71
N ILE A 27 -7.53 -28.66 -8.50
CA ILE A 27 -7.86 -28.70 -9.93
C ILE A 27 -6.83 -29.55 -10.70
N ALA A 28 -5.54 -29.34 -10.46
CA ALA A 28 -4.46 -30.05 -11.16
C ALA A 28 -4.50 -31.56 -10.91
N GLN A 29 -4.90 -31.96 -9.69
CA GLN A 29 -5.04 -33.36 -9.25
C GLN A 29 -6.44 -33.95 -9.52
N ASP A 30 -7.31 -33.25 -10.27
CA ASP A 30 -8.63 -33.73 -10.66
C ASP A 30 -9.54 -34.09 -9.46
N LEU A 31 -9.39 -33.37 -8.34
CA LEU A 31 -10.18 -33.53 -7.12
C LEU A 31 -11.55 -32.83 -7.21
N PHE A 32 -12.29 -33.06 -8.30
CA PHE A 32 -13.51 -32.31 -8.67
C PHE A 32 -14.62 -32.32 -7.60
N LYS A 33 -14.66 -33.34 -6.74
CA LYS A 33 -15.61 -33.42 -5.62
C LYS A 33 -15.48 -32.25 -4.65
N LEU A 34 -14.26 -31.69 -4.50
CA LEU A 34 -14.00 -30.53 -3.63
C LEU A 34 -14.59 -29.23 -4.20
N HIS A 35 -14.98 -29.22 -5.47
CA HIS A 35 -15.48 -28.02 -6.16
C HIS A 35 -17.01 -27.99 -6.27
N GLY A 36 -17.70 -28.95 -5.64
CA GLY A 36 -19.16 -28.93 -5.52
C GLY A 36 -19.65 -27.62 -4.90
N SER A 37 -20.70 -27.04 -5.48
CA SER A 37 -21.26 -25.75 -5.03
C SER A 37 -20.30 -24.55 -5.11
N THR A 38 -19.31 -24.60 -5.99
CA THR A 38 -18.41 -23.47 -6.29
C THR A 38 -18.62 -22.94 -7.71
N VAL A 39 -18.00 -21.81 -8.03
CA VAL A 39 -17.95 -21.24 -9.39
C VAL A 39 -17.22 -22.11 -10.42
N PHE A 40 -16.58 -23.20 -9.97
CA PHE A 40 -15.92 -24.19 -10.82
C PHE A 40 -16.78 -25.42 -11.09
N PHE A 41 -17.97 -25.55 -10.47
CA PHE A 41 -18.84 -26.68 -10.73
C PHE A 41 -19.13 -26.81 -12.23
N SER A 42 -18.96 -28.01 -12.79
CA SER A 42 -19.13 -28.33 -14.21
C SER A 42 -18.19 -27.63 -15.22
N GLU A 43 -17.18 -26.89 -14.75
CA GLU A 43 -16.20 -26.27 -15.65
C GLU A 43 -15.11 -27.25 -16.09
N GLN A 44 -14.55 -27.05 -17.28
CA GLN A 44 -13.40 -27.82 -17.75
C GLN A 44 -12.11 -27.35 -17.05
N LYS A 45 -11.19 -28.29 -16.78
CA LYS A 45 -9.92 -28.06 -16.08
C LYS A 45 -9.16 -26.83 -16.59
N ASP A 46 -8.95 -26.73 -17.90
CA ASP A 46 -8.21 -25.61 -18.51
C ASP A 46 -8.90 -24.27 -18.29
N LYS A 47 -10.24 -24.25 -18.34
CA LYS A 47 -11.03 -23.06 -18.07
C LYS A 47 -10.99 -22.68 -16.59
N MET A 48 -11.00 -23.64 -15.67
CA MET A 48 -10.80 -23.39 -14.25
C MET A 48 -9.42 -22.78 -13.97
N LEU A 49 -8.36 -23.35 -14.55
CA LEU A 49 -6.98 -22.86 -14.39
C LEU A 49 -6.81 -21.45 -14.97
N LYS A 50 -7.41 -21.18 -16.14
CA LYS A 50 -7.44 -19.83 -16.72
C LYS A 50 -8.15 -18.84 -15.79
N LYS A 51 -9.35 -19.15 -15.31
CA LYS A 51 -10.07 -18.31 -14.33
C LYS A 51 -9.22 -18.06 -13.08
N MET A 52 -8.53 -19.07 -12.56
CA MET A 52 -7.63 -18.91 -11.41
C MET A 52 -6.44 -17.99 -11.70
N SER A 53 -5.87 -18.02 -12.91
CA SER A 53 -4.80 -17.11 -13.30
C SER A 53 -5.31 -15.67 -13.44
N ASP A 54 -6.47 -15.49 -14.06
CA ASP A 54 -7.09 -14.18 -14.25
C ASP A 54 -7.50 -13.56 -12.89
N SER A 55 -8.08 -14.35 -11.98
CA SER A 55 -8.42 -13.91 -10.62
C SER A 55 -7.19 -13.54 -9.78
N GLU A 56 -6.05 -14.21 -9.98
CA GLU A 56 -4.83 -13.90 -9.21
C GLU A 56 -4.23 -12.57 -9.64
N LYS A 57 -4.21 -12.28 -10.94
CA LYS A 57 -3.79 -10.97 -11.45
C LYS A 57 -4.67 -9.85 -10.91
N GLU A 58 -5.98 -10.10 -10.79
CA GLU A 58 -6.90 -9.11 -10.21
C GLU A 58 -6.68 -8.94 -8.71
N LEU A 59 -6.47 -10.03 -7.97
CA LEU A 59 -6.11 -9.99 -6.56
C LEU A 59 -4.83 -9.18 -6.32
N GLU A 60 -3.79 -9.38 -7.15
CA GLU A 60 -2.54 -8.62 -7.06
C GLU A 60 -2.78 -7.11 -7.25
N ASN A 61 -3.57 -6.73 -8.24
CA ASN A 61 -3.94 -5.32 -8.47
C ASN A 61 -4.72 -4.71 -7.29
N LEU A 62 -5.73 -5.44 -6.79
CA LEU A 62 -6.52 -5.01 -5.62
C LEU A 62 -5.64 -4.87 -4.38
N MET A 63 -4.67 -5.76 -4.22
CA MET A 63 -3.76 -5.68 -3.08
C MET A 63 -2.86 -4.47 -3.16
N ILE A 64 -2.32 -4.14 -4.34
CA ILE A 64 -1.53 -2.91 -4.53
C ILE A 64 -2.36 -1.67 -4.18
N LEU A 65 -3.62 -1.61 -4.61
CA LEU A 65 -4.52 -0.51 -4.25
C LEU A 65 -4.70 -0.39 -2.73
N SER A 66 -4.95 -1.50 -2.05
CA SER A 66 -5.19 -1.51 -0.60
C SER A 66 -3.93 -1.20 0.20
N LEU A 67 -2.75 -1.72 -0.18
CA LEU A 67 -1.48 -1.37 0.45
C LEU A 67 -1.20 0.13 0.32
N PHE A 68 -1.42 0.68 -0.88
CA PHE A 68 -1.15 2.09 -1.12
C PHE A 68 -2.13 3.00 -0.35
N ALA A 69 -3.41 2.62 -0.25
CA ALA A 69 -4.38 3.37 0.54
C ALA A 69 -4.00 3.40 2.04
N SER A 70 -3.54 2.27 2.59
CA SER A 70 -3.03 2.22 3.97
C SER A 70 -1.77 3.09 4.14
N PHE A 71 -0.86 3.07 3.17
CA PHE A 71 0.32 3.92 3.18
C PHE A 71 -0.03 5.42 3.14
N GLU A 72 -0.96 5.83 2.28
CA GLU A 72 -1.42 7.23 2.22
C GLU A 72 -1.97 7.70 3.57
N ARG A 73 -2.71 6.83 4.28
CA ARG A 73 -3.19 7.13 5.63
C ARG A 73 -2.03 7.29 6.61
N GLU A 74 -1.07 6.37 6.61
CA GLU A 74 0.09 6.43 7.50
C GLU A 74 0.95 7.67 7.23
N LEU A 75 1.18 8.04 5.97
CA LEU A 75 1.87 9.30 5.60
C LEU A 75 1.21 10.51 6.23
N ARG A 76 -0.11 10.63 6.10
CA ARG A 76 -0.88 11.75 6.68
C ARG A 76 -0.73 11.80 8.19
N VAL A 77 -0.82 10.65 8.86
CA VAL A 77 -0.65 10.52 10.31
C VAL A 77 0.77 10.94 10.71
N SER A 78 1.80 10.46 10.02
CA SER A 78 3.19 10.84 10.31
C SER A 78 3.42 12.35 10.17
N ILE A 79 2.92 12.99 9.11
CA ILE A 79 3.03 14.45 8.94
C ILE A 79 2.29 15.20 10.05
N GLN A 80 1.06 14.77 10.39
CA GLN A 80 0.29 15.38 11.48
C GLN A 80 1.01 15.26 12.84
N ASN A 81 1.62 14.10 13.12
CA ASN A 81 2.41 13.86 14.31
C ASN A 81 3.68 14.73 14.36
N ILE A 82 4.36 14.94 13.23
CA ILE A 82 5.50 15.88 13.13
C ILE A 82 5.07 17.29 13.50
N ILE A 83 3.94 17.76 12.96
CA ILE A 83 3.41 19.09 13.27
C ILE A 83 3.09 19.20 14.76
N ASP A 84 2.41 18.21 15.34
CA ASP A 84 2.09 18.21 16.77
C ASP A 84 3.32 18.24 17.66
N PHE A 85 4.33 17.46 17.32
CA PHE A 85 5.57 17.38 18.09
C PHE A 85 6.35 18.70 18.09
N ASN A 86 6.37 19.41 16.95
CA ASN A 86 7.16 20.63 16.80
C ASN A 86 6.44 21.91 17.24
N VAL A 87 5.12 21.87 17.45
CA VAL A 87 4.33 23.02 17.91
C VAL A 87 4.31 23.07 19.45
N ASN A 88 5.28 23.78 20.02
CA ASN A 88 5.45 23.91 21.48
C ASN A 88 4.68 25.09 22.14
N LYS A 89 3.69 25.70 21.48
CA LYS A 89 3.08 26.96 21.98
C LYS A 89 1.57 26.89 22.23
N THR A 90 1.18 27.43 23.39
CA THR A 90 -0.16 27.38 24.01
C THR A 90 -0.93 28.69 23.87
N ASN A 91 -0.99 29.28 22.67
CA ASN A 91 -1.93 30.39 22.41
C ASN A 91 -2.96 30.04 21.33
N SER A 92 -4.13 30.67 21.42
CA SER A 92 -5.29 30.36 20.57
C SER A 92 -5.01 30.55 19.08
N THR A 93 -4.17 31.52 18.71
CA THR A 93 -3.76 31.76 17.32
C THR A 93 -2.92 30.61 16.79
N VAL A 94 -1.90 30.17 17.53
CA VAL A 94 -1.05 29.03 17.13
C VAL A 94 -1.89 27.77 16.99
N ASN A 95 -2.77 27.48 17.95
CA ASN A 95 -3.67 26.31 17.88
C ASN A 95 -4.55 26.35 16.62
N LYS A 96 -5.08 27.52 16.27
CA LYS A 96 -5.90 27.70 15.06
C LYS A 96 -5.09 27.49 13.78
N LEU A 97 -3.87 28.03 13.72
CA LEU A 97 -2.96 27.83 12.58
C LEU A 97 -2.55 26.37 12.43
N THR A 98 -2.22 25.68 13.52
CA THR A 98 -1.89 24.25 13.52
C THR A 98 -3.05 23.41 13.04
N SER A 99 -4.26 23.67 13.52
CA SER A 99 -5.48 22.97 13.06
C SER A 99 -5.72 23.18 11.56
N LEU A 100 -5.55 24.42 11.06
CA LEU A 100 -5.66 24.72 9.64
C LEU A 100 -4.59 23.99 8.82
N ALA A 101 -3.33 23.99 9.27
CA ALA A 101 -2.24 23.28 8.62
C ALA A 101 -2.55 21.78 8.49
N LYS A 102 -2.97 21.13 9.59
CA LYS A 102 -3.36 19.71 9.57
C LYS A 102 -4.53 19.43 8.62
N SER A 103 -5.55 20.28 8.65
CA SER A 103 -6.70 20.13 7.75
C SER A 103 -6.33 20.30 6.28
N SER A 104 -5.26 21.06 5.99
CA SER A 104 -4.79 21.26 4.63
C SER A 104 -4.06 20.03 4.07
N ILE A 105 -3.46 19.20 4.92
CA ILE A 105 -2.79 17.94 4.53
C ILE A 105 -3.76 17.05 3.77
N GLU A 106 -5.05 17.02 4.14
CA GLU A 106 -6.10 16.28 3.42
C GLU A 106 -6.14 16.56 1.91
N ARG A 107 -5.71 17.77 1.50
CA ARG A 107 -5.70 18.23 0.11
C ARG A 107 -4.36 18.05 -0.59
N TRP A 108 -3.31 17.63 0.11
CA TRP A 108 -2.00 17.43 -0.49
C TRP A 108 -2.04 16.23 -1.43
N THR A 109 -1.27 16.32 -2.52
CA THR A 109 -1.06 15.16 -3.38
C THR A 109 -0.08 14.20 -2.72
N VAL A 110 -0.13 12.93 -3.12
CA VAL A 110 0.82 11.93 -2.60
C VAL A 110 2.27 12.28 -2.96
N PRO A 111 2.60 12.74 -4.19
CA PRO A 111 3.93 13.23 -4.49
C PRO A 111 4.40 14.35 -3.55
N ASP A 112 3.53 15.32 -3.22
CA ASP A 112 3.88 16.41 -2.30
C ASP A 112 4.14 15.88 -0.88
N MET A 113 3.31 14.95 -0.40
CA MET A 113 3.52 14.30 0.90
C MET A 113 4.83 13.50 0.94
N VAL A 114 5.18 12.82 -0.15
CA VAL A 114 6.45 12.09 -0.27
C VAL A 114 7.64 13.04 -0.26
N ASP A 115 7.55 14.16 -0.99
CA ASP A 115 8.62 15.15 -1.05
C ASP A 115 8.81 15.94 0.25
N ALA A 116 7.78 16.02 1.10
CA ALA A 116 7.91 16.59 2.45
C ALA A 116 8.94 15.83 3.33
N PHE A 117 9.27 14.58 2.98
CA PHE A 117 10.27 13.78 3.66
C PHE A 117 11.65 13.81 2.96
N SER A 118 11.95 14.84 2.17
CA SER A 118 13.14 14.85 1.32
C SER A 118 14.48 14.77 2.06
N GLU A 119 14.50 15.30 3.28
CA GLU A 119 15.70 15.37 4.12
C GLU A 119 15.98 14.06 4.86
N VAL A 120 15.01 13.14 4.91
CA VAL A 120 15.06 11.97 5.80
C VAL A 120 14.82 10.65 5.09
N VAL A 121 14.16 10.67 3.94
CA VAL A 121 14.02 9.50 3.06
C VAL A 121 14.88 9.71 1.83
N ASP A 122 15.68 8.73 1.44
CA ASP A 122 16.57 8.82 0.29
C ASP A 122 15.81 8.94 -1.05
N GLU A 123 16.40 9.68 -1.99
CA GLU A 123 15.79 9.94 -3.31
C GLU A 123 15.37 8.67 -4.06
N PRO A 124 16.16 7.57 -4.09
CA PRO A 124 15.75 6.35 -4.77
C PRO A 124 14.44 5.76 -4.24
N LEU A 125 14.24 5.75 -2.92
CA LEU A 125 13.02 5.24 -2.30
C LEU A 125 11.83 6.17 -2.56
N ARG A 126 12.02 7.49 -2.46
CA ARG A 126 10.96 8.46 -2.82
C ARG A 126 10.52 8.30 -4.27
N SER A 127 11.47 8.19 -5.19
CA SER A 127 11.20 7.98 -6.61
C SER A 127 10.46 6.67 -6.84
N ARG A 128 10.85 5.58 -6.17
CA ARG A 128 10.15 4.30 -6.25
C ARG A 128 8.70 4.38 -5.73
N VAL A 129 8.44 5.09 -4.64
CA VAL A 129 7.06 5.29 -4.14
C VAL A 129 6.21 6.07 -5.14
N LYS A 130 6.77 7.08 -5.81
CA LYS A 130 6.08 7.83 -6.88
C LYS A 130 5.77 6.95 -8.10
N GLU A 131 6.67 6.04 -8.47
CA GLU A 131 6.41 5.05 -9.52
C GLU A 131 5.26 4.10 -9.13
N ILE A 132 5.24 3.63 -7.87
CA ILE A 132 4.14 2.81 -7.33
C ILE A 132 2.82 3.60 -7.35
N TYR A 133 2.83 4.88 -6.97
CA TYR A 133 1.65 5.75 -7.04
C TYR A 133 1.10 5.85 -8.46
N ALA A 134 1.97 6.04 -9.46
CA ALA A 134 1.58 6.07 -10.87
C ALA A 134 0.96 4.73 -11.31
N TYR A 135 1.56 3.61 -10.91
CA TYR A 135 1.03 2.27 -11.19
C TYR A 135 -0.35 2.03 -10.54
N ARG A 136 -0.50 2.42 -9.27
CA ARG A 136 -1.77 2.37 -8.53
C ARG A 136 -2.85 3.19 -9.24
N ASN A 137 -2.55 4.39 -9.70
CA ASN A 137 -3.51 5.23 -10.42
C ASN A 137 -3.93 4.58 -11.74
N TRP A 138 -3.00 3.98 -12.47
CA TRP A 138 -3.32 3.23 -13.68
C TRP A 138 -4.28 2.05 -13.39
N ILE A 139 -4.07 1.30 -12.31
CA ILE A 139 -5.01 0.25 -11.87
C ILE A 139 -6.38 0.86 -11.56
N ALA A 140 -6.43 1.89 -10.72
CA ALA A 140 -7.67 2.53 -10.27
C ALA A 140 -8.50 3.11 -11.43
N HIS A 141 -7.85 3.55 -12.51
CA HIS A 141 -8.49 4.07 -13.71
C HIS A 141 -8.77 3.00 -14.78
N GLY A 142 -8.85 1.72 -14.39
CA GLY A 142 -9.32 0.65 -15.26
C GLY A 142 -8.26 0.10 -16.22
N LYS A 143 -6.97 0.26 -15.91
CA LYS A 143 -5.86 -0.40 -16.63
C LYS A 143 -5.80 -0.03 -18.12
N ASN A 144 -6.08 1.22 -18.46
CA ASN A 144 -6.06 1.70 -19.86
C ASN A 144 -4.72 1.41 -20.54
N GLN A 145 -4.73 0.60 -21.60
CA GLN A 145 -3.52 0.16 -22.31
C GLN A 145 -2.75 1.31 -22.96
N ASN A 146 -3.43 2.40 -23.35
CA ASN A 146 -2.79 3.57 -23.97
C ASN A 146 -2.05 4.47 -22.96
N LYS A 147 -2.20 4.20 -21.66
CA LYS A 147 -1.59 4.98 -20.56
C LYS A 147 -0.86 4.08 -19.57
N GLN A 148 -0.38 2.92 -20.04
CA GLN A 148 0.33 1.99 -19.18
C GLN A 148 1.67 2.62 -18.72
N PRO A 149 1.91 2.75 -17.40
CA PRO A 149 3.19 3.21 -16.91
C PRO A 149 4.30 2.20 -17.27
N SER A 150 5.51 2.70 -17.49
CA SER A 150 6.69 1.88 -17.76
C SER A 150 7.02 0.96 -16.59
N PHE A 151 6.76 1.43 -15.37
CA PHE A 151 6.93 0.68 -14.14
C PHE A 151 5.78 -0.31 -13.92
N LYS A 152 6.13 -1.57 -13.67
CA LYS A 152 5.24 -2.64 -13.21
C LYS A 152 5.78 -3.22 -11.92
N THR A 153 4.89 -3.60 -11.02
CA THR A 153 5.28 -4.12 -9.71
C THR A 153 4.27 -5.14 -9.20
N ASP A 154 4.67 -5.86 -8.15
CA ASP A 154 3.89 -6.88 -7.47
C ASP A 154 3.62 -6.46 -6.01
N PRO A 155 2.62 -7.06 -5.34
CA PRO A 155 2.26 -6.69 -3.97
C PRO A 155 3.41 -6.78 -2.95
N LYS A 156 4.34 -7.74 -3.10
CA LYS A 156 5.44 -7.92 -2.15
C LYS A 156 6.46 -6.79 -2.29
N THR A 157 6.81 -6.44 -3.53
CA THR A 157 7.68 -5.30 -3.80
C THR A 157 7.04 -4.00 -3.31
N VAL A 158 5.74 -3.81 -3.52
CA VAL A 158 5.00 -2.64 -3.01
C VAL A 158 5.05 -2.59 -1.48
N GLN A 159 4.64 -3.66 -0.79
CA GLN A 159 4.66 -3.70 0.67
C GLN A 159 6.03 -3.34 1.21
N LYS A 160 7.11 -3.91 0.67
CA LYS A 160 8.47 -3.64 1.13
C LYS A 160 8.81 -2.16 1.03
N ASN A 161 8.64 -1.55 -0.14
CA ASN A 161 9.01 -0.14 -0.34
C ASN A 161 8.18 0.81 0.52
N LEU A 162 6.88 0.52 0.71
CA LEU A 162 6.02 1.35 1.55
C LEU A 162 6.36 1.22 3.04
N VAL A 163 6.71 0.02 3.51
CA VAL A 163 7.19 -0.22 4.88
C VAL A 163 8.52 0.47 5.11
N ASP A 164 9.48 0.32 4.18
CA ASP A 164 10.79 0.95 4.26
C ASP A 164 10.65 2.49 4.32
N PHE A 165 9.75 3.07 3.52
CA PHE A 165 9.49 4.51 3.53
C PHE A 165 8.96 4.98 4.89
N ILE A 166 7.91 4.32 5.41
CA ILE A 166 7.30 4.69 6.71
C ILE A 166 8.31 4.51 7.84
N SER A 167 9.16 3.49 7.77
CA SER A 167 10.22 3.27 8.77
C SER A 167 11.22 4.44 8.79
N GLN A 168 11.72 4.88 7.63
CA GLN A 168 12.64 6.02 7.55
C GLN A 168 11.96 7.32 7.97
N ALA A 169 10.72 7.57 7.53
CA ALA A 169 9.93 8.74 7.91
C ALA A 169 9.70 8.82 9.44
N ASN A 170 9.45 7.69 10.09
CA ASN A 170 9.24 7.62 11.54
C ASN A 170 10.55 7.63 12.34
N GLN A 171 11.67 7.17 11.78
CA GLN A 171 12.97 7.27 12.45
C GLN A 171 13.37 8.74 12.65
N ALA A 172 13.16 9.59 11.65
CA ALA A 172 13.43 11.01 11.76
C ALA A 172 12.62 11.70 12.88
N LEU A 173 11.40 11.24 13.12
CA LEU A 173 10.58 11.67 14.25
C LEU A 173 11.23 11.30 15.59
N GLN A 174 11.77 10.09 15.71
CA GLN A 174 12.44 9.62 16.93
C GLN A 174 13.79 10.31 17.17
N ASP A 175 14.54 10.59 16.11
CA ASP A 175 15.84 11.29 16.21
C ASP A 175 15.62 12.76 16.63
N SER A 176 14.53 13.40 16.17
CA SER A 176 14.13 14.73 16.65
C SER A 176 13.67 14.77 18.12
N GLN A 177 13.33 13.61 18.70
CA GLN A 177 12.96 13.45 20.11
C GLN A 177 14.18 13.24 21.03
N ASN A 178 15.35 12.85 20.49
CA ASN A 178 16.59 12.64 21.24
C ASN A 178 17.77 13.38 20.59
N PRO A 179 17.85 14.73 20.68
CA PRO A 179 18.93 15.51 20.07
C PRO A 179 20.31 15.36 20.74
N ASN A 180 20.46 14.45 21.72
CA ASN A 180 21.71 14.22 22.46
C ASN A 180 22.22 12.78 22.25
N LEU A 181 22.76 12.52 21.06
CA LEU A 181 23.83 11.55 20.80
C LEU A 181 24.78 12.14 19.76
#